data_AF-A0A8C2EN74-F1
#
_entry.id   AF-A0A8C2EN74-F1
#
_cell.length_a   1.000
_cell.length_b   1.000
_cell.length_c   1.000
_cell.angle_alpha   90.00
_cell.angle_beta   90.00
_cell.angle_gamma   90.00
#
_symmetry.space_group_name_H-M   'P 1'
#
loop_
_entity.id
_entity.type
_entity.pdbx_description
1 polymer ?
#
loop_
_entity_poly.entity_id
_entity_poly.type
_entity_poly.pdbx_seq_one_letter_code
_entity_poly.pdbx_strand_id
1 'polypeptide(L)'
;MSVLMQKVCSGCNGSCQHPDNESCDKCDYRGHEKCSSCSGSGFHKCDTCDGKGQLLVFISLEVKWSTEKDDYVAQDSSGLRQEKLGKISGKEVFKDAQITVYPVMGFPDVSVAQASERLIRDHQVKYTKDSRILQQRQTIELITITRVNYTWKEKSYVYFVYGNELKVNADDYPATCCCSVM
;
A
#
# COMPACT_ATOMS: atom_id res chain seq x y z
N MET A 1 3.46 -17.40 4.18
CA MET A 1 4.06 -18.36 5.13
C MET A 1 2.91 -19.16 5.72
N SER A 2 2.96 -20.50 5.64
CA SER A 2 1.84 -21.34 6.09
C SER A 2 2.29 -22.22 7.23
N VAL A 3 1.64 -22.09 8.39
CA VAL A 3 1.90 -22.93 9.57
C VAL A 3 0.85 -24.04 9.56
N LEU A 4 1.30 -25.29 9.38
CA LEU A 4 0.43 -26.47 9.46
C LEU A 4 0.22 -26.85 10.92
N MET A 5 -1.02 -27.18 11.26
CA MET A 5 -1.44 -27.50 12.62
C MET A 5 -2.41 -28.68 12.57
N GLN A 6 -2.32 -29.58 13.55
CA GLN A 6 -3.37 -30.56 13.81
C GLN A 6 -4.34 -29.97 14.82
N LYS A 7 -5.63 -29.96 14.48
CA LYS A 7 -6.71 -29.64 15.41
C LYS A 7 -7.63 -30.84 15.55
N VAL A 8 -8.22 -30.99 16.74
CA VAL A 8 -9.32 -31.94 16.95
C VAL A 8 -10.43 -31.63 15.95
N CYS A 9 -10.98 -32.67 15.32
CA CYS A 9 -12.06 -32.51 14.36
C CYS A 9 -13.26 -31.83 15.05
N SER A 10 -13.69 -30.69 14.52
CA SER A 10 -14.82 -29.93 15.06
C SER A 10 -16.16 -30.61 14.80
N GLY A 11 -16.28 -31.48 13.79
CA GLY A 11 -17.51 -32.21 13.47
C GLY A 11 -17.82 -33.33 14.47
N CYS A 12 -16.79 -33.98 15.03
CA CYS A 12 -16.96 -35.10 15.96
C CYS A 12 -16.30 -34.88 17.32
N ASN A 13 -15.73 -33.70 17.58
CA ASN A 13 -14.93 -33.40 18.78
C ASN A 13 -13.87 -34.47 19.10
N GLY A 14 -13.31 -35.10 18.06
CA GLY A 14 -12.30 -36.15 18.21
C GLY A 14 -12.85 -37.56 18.43
N SER A 15 -14.17 -37.76 18.46
CA SER A 15 -14.78 -39.09 18.61
C SER A 15 -14.62 -39.99 17.38
N CYS A 16 -14.23 -39.42 16.24
CA CYS A 16 -14.13 -40.09 14.93
C CYS A 16 -15.46 -40.61 14.36
N GLN A 17 -16.56 -40.44 15.09
CA GLN A 17 -17.90 -40.95 14.76
C GLN A 17 -18.73 -39.88 14.03
N HIS A 18 -19.68 -40.33 13.23
CA HIS A 18 -20.67 -39.47 12.61
C HIS A 18 -21.41 -38.64 13.69
N PRO A 19 -21.69 -37.34 13.48
CA PRO A 19 -22.29 -36.47 14.51
C PRO A 19 -23.64 -36.97 15.02
N ASP A 20 -24.42 -37.60 14.13
CA ASP A 20 -25.72 -38.20 14.46
C ASP A 20 -25.59 -39.51 15.25
N ASN A 21 -24.36 -39.92 15.58
CA ASN A 21 -24.02 -41.11 16.35
C ASN A 21 -24.68 -42.39 15.79
N GLU A 22 -24.85 -42.43 14.47
CA GLU A 22 -25.47 -43.55 13.78
C GLU A 22 -24.58 -44.79 13.94
N SER A 23 -25.11 -45.71 14.74
CA SER A 23 -24.49 -46.99 14.98
C SER A 23 -24.71 -47.87 13.75
N CYS A 24 -23.72 -48.70 13.40
CA CYS A 24 -23.78 -49.49 12.18
C CYS A 24 -24.71 -50.70 12.37
N ASP A 25 -25.94 -50.57 11.87
CA ASP A 25 -26.97 -51.63 11.92
C ASP A 25 -26.50 -52.92 11.23
N LYS A 26 -25.66 -52.83 10.20
CA LYS A 26 -25.19 -54.01 9.45
C LYS A 26 -24.28 -54.95 10.25
N CYS A 27 -23.80 -54.52 11.41
CA CYS A 27 -22.99 -55.36 12.30
C CYS A 27 -23.60 -55.49 13.70
N ASP A 28 -24.90 -55.23 13.85
CA ASP A 28 -25.60 -55.17 15.15
C ASP A 28 -24.82 -54.30 16.16
N TYR A 29 -24.24 -53.19 15.68
CA TYR A 29 -23.47 -52.24 16.49
C TYR A 29 -22.17 -52.81 17.10
N ARG A 30 -21.77 -54.04 16.73
CA ARG A 30 -20.65 -54.76 17.39
C ARG A 30 -19.27 -54.39 16.88
N GLY A 31 -19.17 -53.90 15.64
CA GLY A 31 -17.88 -53.65 14.99
C GLY A 31 -17.09 -54.95 14.73
N HIS A 32 -17.22 -55.50 13.53
CA HIS A 32 -16.43 -56.66 13.09
C HIS A 32 -15.42 -56.22 12.02
N GLU A 33 -14.16 -56.67 12.08
CA GLU A 33 -13.09 -56.28 11.14
C GLU A 33 -13.47 -56.42 9.65
N LYS A 34 -14.41 -57.32 9.32
CA LYS A 34 -14.91 -57.54 7.96
C LYS A 34 -16.15 -56.72 7.58
N CYS A 35 -16.68 -55.89 8.46
CA CYS A 35 -17.86 -55.08 8.16
C CYS A 35 -17.49 -53.99 7.16
N SER A 36 -17.97 -54.13 5.91
CA SER A 36 -17.69 -53.18 4.84
C SER A 36 -18.30 -51.79 5.09
N SER A 37 -19.34 -51.69 5.93
CA SER A 37 -20.04 -50.42 6.18
C SER A 37 -19.41 -49.56 7.29
N CYS A 38 -18.80 -50.16 8.33
CA CYS A 38 -18.13 -49.41 9.40
C CYS A 38 -16.63 -49.71 9.52
N SER A 39 -16.07 -50.57 8.67
CA SER A 39 -14.68 -51.02 8.74
C SER A 39 -14.28 -51.57 10.13
N GLY A 40 -15.24 -52.17 10.84
CA GLY A 40 -15.04 -52.77 12.16
C GLY A 40 -15.14 -51.83 13.37
N SER A 41 -15.46 -50.54 13.18
CA SER A 41 -15.64 -49.61 14.31
C SER A 41 -16.98 -49.77 15.03
N GLY A 42 -18.00 -50.35 14.39
CA GLY A 42 -19.37 -50.40 14.91
C GLY A 42 -20.18 -49.10 14.71
N PHE A 43 -19.56 -48.04 14.19
CA PHE A 43 -20.18 -46.72 13.96
C PHE A 43 -19.78 -46.16 12.60
N HIS A 44 -20.62 -45.31 12.03
CA HIS A 44 -20.26 -44.58 10.82
C HIS A 44 -19.13 -43.57 11.11
N LYS A 45 -18.16 -43.49 10.20
CA LYS A 45 -17.04 -42.56 10.35
C LYS A 45 -17.54 -41.12 10.23
N CYS A 46 -16.89 -40.21 10.94
CA CYS A 46 -17.12 -38.77 10.75
C CYS A 46 -16.70 -38.37 9.34
N ASP A 47 -17.62 -37.83 8.54
CA ASP A 47 -17.36 -37.37 7.18
C ASP A 47 -16.31 -36.24 7.12
N THR A 48 -16.27 -35.39 8.14
CA THR A 48 -15.37 -34.23 8.18
C THR A 48 -13.90 -34.63 8.32
N CYS A 49 -13.59 -35.66 9.11
CA CYS A 49 -12.20 -36.11 9.34
C CYS A 49 -11.91 -37.50 8.80
N ASP A 50 -12.86 -38.13 8.10
CA ASP A 50 -12.79 -39.51 7.60
C ASP A 50 -12.33 -40.50 8.69
N GLY A 51 -12.91 -40.38 9.88
CA GLY A 51 -12.59 -41.23 11.03
C GLY A 51 -11.20 -41.02 11.67
N LYS A 52 -10.45 -39.97 11.31
CA LYS A 52 -9.13 -39.67 11.90
C LYS A 52 -9.18 -38.90 13.22
N GLY A 53 -10.32 -38.28 13.55
CA GLY A 53 -10.52 -37.48 14.77
C GLY A 53 -9.76 -36.15 14.78
N GLN A 54 -8.94 -35.89 13.76
CA GLN A 54 -8.11 -34.71 13.64
C GLN A 54 -8.19 -34.15 12.22
N LEU A 55 -8.06 -32.83 12.11
CA LEU A 55 -7.99 -32.09 10.86
C LEU A 55 -6.63 -31.43 10.74
N LEU A 56 -6.06 -31.50 9.54
CA LEU A 56 -4.89 -30.71 9.18
C LEU A 56 -5.38 -29.34 8.71
N VAL A 57 -5.07 -28.31 9.49
CA VAL A 57 -5.41 -26.92 9.17
C VAL A 57 -4.14 -26.12 8.96
N PHE A 58 -4.26 -24.99 8.27
CA PHE A 58 -3.16 -24.05 8.14
C PHE A 58 -3.64 -22.61 8.30
N ILE A 59 -2.76 -21.76 8.80
CA ILE A 59 -2.96 -20.31 8.77
C ILE A 59 -2.30 -19.80 7.50
N SER A 60 -3.08 -19.15 6.64
CA SER A 60 -2.59 -18.46 5.45
C SER A 60 -2.49 -16.97 5.74
N LEU A 61 -1.29 -16.41 5.66
CA LEU A 61 -1.05 -14.98 5.78
C LEU A 61 -0.56 -14.42 4.44
N GLU A 62 -1.29 -13.45 3.90
CA GLU A 62 -0.88 -12.65 2.75
C GLU A 62 -0.32 -11.32 3.25
N VAL A 63 0.95 -11.04 2.94
CA VAL A 63 1.61 -9.79 3.33
C VAL A 63 1.80 -8.95 2.07
N LYS A 64 1.21 -7.75 2.06
CA LYS A 64 1.36 -6.77 0.98
C LYS A 64 2.26 -5.64 1.44
N TRP A 65 3.20 -5.25 0.58
CA TRP A 65 4.09 -4.12 0.80
C TRP A 65 3.77 -3.04 -0.23
N SER A 66 3.47 -1.83 0.23
CA SER A 66 3.32 -0.65 -0.64
C SER A 66 4.13 0.53 -0.12
N THR A 67 4.46 1.46 -1.01
CA THR A 67 5.07 2.74 -0.66
C THR A 67 4.08 3.84 -1.01
N GLU A 68 3.58 4.50 0.02
CA GLU A 68 2.62 5.58 -0.09
C GLU A 68 3.36 6.91 -0.19
N LYS A 69 2.89 7.80 -1.07
CA LYS A 69 3.54 9.08 -1.34
C LYS A 69 2.48 10.16 -1.42
N ASP A 70 2.74 11.27 -0.75
CA ASP A 70 1.98 12.51 -0.86
C ASP A 70 2.98 13.67 -0.89
N ASP A 71 2.67 14.69 -1.67
CA ASP A 71 3.52 15.84 -1.90
C ASP A 71 2.77 17.15 -1.64
N TYR A 72 3.53 18.19 -1.36
CA TYR A 72 3.04 19.55 -1.22
C TYR A 72 3.99 20.49 -1.95
N VAL A 73 3.43 21.30 -2.84
CA VAL A 73 4.16 22.36 -3.54
C VAL A 73 3.73 23.68 -2.93
N ALA A 74 4.67 24.38 -2.28
CA ALA A 74 4.43 25.72 -1.76
C ALA A 74 4.03 26.65 -2.91
N GLN A 75 3.07 27.53 -2.66
CA GLN A 75 2.62 28.48 -3.68
C GLN A 75 3.72 29.49 -3.95
N ASP A 76 4.05 29.66 -5.24
CA ASP A 76 5.06 30.62 -5.67
C ASP A 76 4.42 31.83 -6.38
N SER A 77 5.15 32.94 -6.40
CA SER A 77 4.74 34.22 -7.01
C SER A 77 5.17 34.38 -8.48
N SER A 78 5.86 33.40 -9.08
CA SER A 78 6.35 33.48 -10.47
C SER A 78 5.24 33.50 -11.53
N GLY A 79 4.02 33.07 -11.19
CA GLY A 79 2.91 32.90 -12.14
C GLY A 79 2.93 31.57 -12.89
N LEU A 80 3.87 30.66 -12.60
CA LEU A 80 3.88 29.31 -13.14
C LEU A 80 2.84 28.43 -12.42
N ARG A 81 1.96 27.76 -13.17
CA ARG A 81 0.93 26.87 -12.59
C ARG A 81 1.55 25.66 -11.90
N GLN A 82 1.09 25.36 -10.67
CA GLN A 82 1.59 24.25 -9.85
C GLN A 82 1.46 22.86 -10.52
N GLU A 83 0.48 22.68 -11.40
CA GLU A 83 0.27 21.43 -12.18
C GLU A 83 1.53 21.01 -12.96
N LYS A 84 2.39 21.96 -13.35
CA LYS A 84 3.64 21.70 -14.06
C LYS A 84 4.80 21.30 -13.13
N LEU A 85 4.65 21.49 -11.82
CA LEU A 85 5.68 21.26 -10.80
C LEU A 85 5.63 19.87 -10.16
N GLY A 86 4.51 19.13 -10.25
CA GLY A 86 4.41 17.79 -9.66
C GLY A 86 5.25 16.70 -10.33
N LYS A 87 5.92 17.00 -11.46
CA LYS A 87 6.71 16.03 -12.27
C LYS A 87 8.16 16.46 -12.52
N ILE A 88 8.69 17.30 -11.67
CA ILE A 88 10.09 17.79 -11.74
C ILE A 88 10.76 17.57 -10.41
N SER A 89 12.07 17.50 -10.42
CA SER A 89 12.89 17.44 -9.21
C SER A 89 13.50 18.79 -8.90
N GLY A 90 13.65 19.07 -7.61
CA GLY A 90 14.40 20.20 -7.09
C GLY A 90 15.71 19.79 -6.46
N LYS A 91 16.46 20.76 -5.94
CA LYS A 91 17.63 20.51 -5.11
C LYS A 91 17.16 20.03 -3.74
N GLU A 92 17.59 18.84 -3.31
CA GLU A 92 17.33 18.36 -1.95
C GLU A 92 17.97 19.33 -0.93
N VAL A 93 17.15 19.92 -0.06
CA VAL A 93 17.60 20.81 1.02
C VAL A 93 17.39 20.21 2.41
N PHE A 94 16.53 19.21 2.52
CA PHE A 94 16.30 18.46 3.74
C PHE A 94 15.85 17.03 3.43
N LYS A 95 16.28 16.08 4.25
CA LYS A 95 15.86 14.68 4.19
C LYS A 95 15.92 14.06 5.58
N ASP A 96 14.84 13.39 5.96
CA ASP A 96 14.77 12.61 7.19
C ASP A 96 14.03 11.30 6.93
N ALA A 97 14.53 10.20 7.50
CA ALA A 97 13.98 8.86 7.32
C ALA A 97 14.06 8.07 8.63
N GLN A 98 12.89 7.73 9.17
CA GLN A 98 12.74 7.07 10.48
C GLN A 98 11.54 6.12 10.45
N ILE A 99 11.30 5.37 11.53
CA ILE A 99 10.07 4.56 11.66
C ILE A 99 8.84 5.48 11.66
N THR A 100 8.96 6.63 12.32
CA THR A 100 7.98 7.72 12.29
C THR A 100 8.77 9.01 12.31
N VAL A 101 8.57 9.85 11.31
CA VAL A 101 9.26 11.14 11.20
C VAL A 101 8.50 12.21 11.97
N TYR A 102 9.22 13.24 12.43
CA TYR A 102 8.62 14.39 13.12
C TYR A 102 8.39 15.55 12.16
N PRO A 103 7.39 16.42 12.40
CA PRO A 103 7.22 17.64 11.63
C PRO A 103 8.50 18.48 11.59
N VAL A 104 8.77 19.11 10.45
CA VAL A 104 9.93 19.99 10.32
C VAL A 104 9.74 21.25 11.17
N MET A 105 10.63 21.45 12.13
CA MET A 105 10.60 22.59 13.05
C MET A 105 11.52 23.71 12.58
N GLY A 106 11.06 24.95 12.67
CA GLY A 106 11.88 26.14 12.38
C GLY A 106 12.25 26.34 10.91
N PHE A 107 11.54 25.69 9.98
CA PHE A 107 11.76 25.92 8.55
C PHE A 107 11.38 27.37 8.18
N PRO A 108 12.18 28.08 7.35
CA PRO A 108 11.92 29.48 7.01
C PRO A 108 10.54 29.71 6.37
N ASP A 109 10.10 28.77 5.55
CA ASP A 109 8.76 28.78 4.95
C ASP A 109 7.77 28.06 5.87
N VAL A 110 6.88 28.84 6.49
CA VAL A 110 5.86 28.33 7.42
C VAL A 110 4.88 27.39 6.71
N SER A 111 4.61 27.58 5.42
CA SER A 111 3.71 26.72 4.66
C SER A 111 4.27 25.31 4.51
N VAL A 112 5.59 25.19 4.36
CA VAL A 112 6.30 23.91 4.29
C VAL A 112 6.29 23.20 5.64
N ALA A 113 6.52 23.91 6.74
CA ALA A 113 6.43 23.34 8.09
C ALA A 113 5.02 22.83 8.41
N GLN A 114 3.99 23.60 8.09
CA GLN A 114 2.58 23.20 8.24
C GLN A 114 2.21 22.01 7.35
N ALA A 115 2.72 21.97 6.12
CA ALA A 115 2.52 20.84 5.22
C ALA A 115 3.18 19.57 5.74
N SER A 116 4.40 19.65 6.28
CA SER A 116 5.07 18.52 6.94
C SER A 116 4.20 17.96 8.08
N GLU A 117 3.71 18.82 8.97
CA GLU A 117 2.83 18.40 10.08
C GLU A 117 1.54 17.72 9.57
N ARG A 118 0.87 18.33 8.59
CA ARG A 118 -0.37 17.80 8.02
C ARG A 118 -0.14 16.45 7.35
N LEU A 119 0.86 16.33 6.47
CA LEU A 119 1.13 15.09 5.72
C LEU A 119 1.51 13.93 6.64
N ILE A 120 2.30 14.20 7.68
CA ILE A 120 2.63 13.18 8.69
C ILE A 120 1.38 12.71 9.40
N ARG A 121 0.52 13.63 9.85
CA ARG A 121 -0.74 13.30 10.51
C ARG A 121 -1.69 12.52 9.60
N ASP A 122 -1.84 12.93 8.35
CA ASP A 122 -2.71 12.28 7.38
C ASP A 122 -2.26 10.84 7.09
N HIS A 123 -0.95 10.61 6.97
CA HIS A 123 -0.38 9.27 6.85
C HIS A 123 -0.72 8.39 8.06
N GLN A 124 -0.56 8.92 9.28
CA GLN A 124 -0.90 8.19 10.49
C GLN A 124 -2.38 7.81 10.50
N VAL A 125 -3.29 8.76 10.25
CA VAL A 125 -4.74 8.51 10.25
C VAL A 125 -5.15 7.52 9.15
N LYS A 126 -4.58 7.64 7.96
CA LYS A 126 -4.98 6.85 6.79
C LYS A 126 -4.48 5.41 6.84
N TYR A 127 -3.25 5.18 7.30
CA TYR A 127 -2.60 3.87 7.14
C TYR A 127 -2.52 3.04 8.42
N THR A 128 -2.60 3.63 9.62
CA THR A 128 -2.46 2.86 10.88
C THR A 128 -3.69 2.05 11.28
N LYS A 129 -4.83 2.23 10.61
CA LYS A 129 -6.07 1.50 10.90
C LYS A 129 -6.00 0.02 10.50
N ASP A 130 -5.55 -0.24 9.27
CA ASP A 130 -5.56 -1.58 8.66
C ASP A 130 -4.15 -2.06 8.25
N SER A 131 -3.12 -1.23 8.47
CA SER A 131 -1.74 -1.54 8.08
C SER A 131 -0.73 -0.96 9.07
N ARG A 132 0.56 -1.30 8.89
CA ARG A 132 1.65 -0.80 9.71
C ARG A 132 2.66 -0.03 8.88
N ILE A 133 2.94 1.21 9.27
CA ILE A 133 4.05 1.99 8.72
C ILE A 133 5.35 1.37 9.25
N LEU A 134 6.17 0.81 8.36
CA LEU A 134 7.49 0.29 8.74
C LEU A 134 8.56 1.38 8.77
N GLN A 135 8.44 2.32 7.84
CA GLN A 135 9.41 3.37 7.63
C GLN A 135 8.71 4.52 6.92
N GLN A 136 9.07 5.74 7.31
CA GLN A 136 8.56 6.97 6.74
C GLN A 136 9.76 7.85 6.38
N ARG A 137 9.66 8.54 5.25
CA ARG A 137 10.67 9.47 4.78
C ARG A 137 9.99 10.77 4.36
N GLN A 138 10.56 11.88 4.77
CA GLN A 138 10.22 13.20 4.28
C GLN A 138 11.43 13.84 3.61
N THR A 139 11.16 14.59 2.56
CA THR A 139 12.17 15.30 1.78
C THR A 139 11.63 16.68 1.44
N ILE A 140 12.47 17.71 1.61
CA ILE A 140 12.16 19.05 1.11
C ILE A 140 13.11 19.32 -0.04
N GLU A 141 12.54 19.71 -1.17
CA GLU A 141 13.27 20.08 -2.37
C GLU A 141 13.01 21.55 -2.72
N LEU A 142 14.08 22.25 -3.10
CA LEU A 142 14.01 23.59 -3.65
C LEU A 142 13.96 23.50 -5.18
N ILE A 143 12.82 23.86 -5.76
CA ILE A 143 12.65 23.94 -7.21
C ILE A 143 12.99 25.37 -7.65
N THR A 144 14.08 25.53 -8.39
CA THR A 144 14.43 26.81 -8.99
C THR A 144 13.50 27.10 -10.16
N ILE A 145 12.95 28.31 -10.22
CA ILE A 145 12.15 28.82 -11.34
C ILE A 145 12.79 30.12 -11.84
N THR A 146 13.18 30.14 -13.10
CA THR A 146 13.72 31.31 -13.78
C THR A 146 12.69 31.83 -14.76
N ARG A 147 12.17 33.04 -14.50
CA ARG A 147 11.29 33.76 -15.42
C ARG A 147 12.11 34.62 -16.37
N VAL A 148 11.97 34.37 -17.66
CA VAL A 148 12.65 35.16 -18.71
C VAL A 148 11.63 36.01 -19.44
N ASN A 149 11.79 37.32 -19.35
CA ASN A 149 11.01 38.28 -20.14
C ASN A 149 11.80 38.62 -21.40
N TYR A 150 11.16 38.57 -22.56
CA TYR A 150 11.81 38.90 -23.83
C TYR A 150 10.85 39.69 -24.73
N THR A 151 11.41 40.37 -25.72
CA THR A 151 10.64 41.14 -26.71
C THR A 151 10.88 40.56 -28.09
N TRP A 152 9.80 40.30 -28.82
CA TRP A 152 9.84 39.83 -30.20
C TRP A 152 8.83 40.59 -31.04
N LYS A 153 9.27 41.18 -32.16
CA LYS A 153 8.44 42.04 -33.02
C LYS A 153 7.62 43.07 -32.21
N GLU A 154 8.31 43.81 -31.34
CA GLU A 154 7.73 44.86 -30.48
C GLU A 154 6.69 44.39 -29.45
N LYS A 155 6.46 43.08 -29.31
CA LYS A 155 5.59 42.49 -28.28
C LYS A 155 6.42 41.81 -27.21
N SER A 156 6.01 41.97 -25.95
CA SER A 156 6.65 41.32 -24.81
C SER A 156 6.06 39.93 -24.56
N TYR A 157 6.92 38.99 -24.22
CA TYR A 157 6.59 37.60 -23.96
C TYR A 157 7.37 37.10 -22.74
N VAL A 158 6.91 35.96 -22.21
CA VAL A 158 7.54 35.31 -21.06
C VAL A 158 7.71 33.82 -21.35
N TYR A 159 8.84 33.27 -20.93
CA TYR A 159 8.96 31.83 -20.74
C TYR A 159 9.62 31.53 -19.39
N PHE A 160 9.45 30.30 -18.93
CA PHE A 160 9.99 29.83 -17.66
C PHE A 160 10.96 28.68 -17.92
N VAL A 161 12.06 28.66 -17.19
CA VAL A 161 12.96 27.50 -17.07
C VAL A 161 12.93 27.04 -15.62
N TYR A 162 12.67 25.77 -15.37
CA TYR A 162 12.43 25.30 -14.00
C TYR A 162 12.82 23.85 -13.76
N GLY A 163 13.07 23.54 -12.49
CA GLY A 163 13.51 22.22 -12.04
C GLY A 163 14.96 21.91 -12.39
N ASN A 164 15.48 20.80 -11.86
CA ASN A 164 16.82 20.31 -12.20
C ASN A 164 16.91 19.85 -13.66
N GLU A 165 15.79 19.45 -14.25
CA GLU A 165 15.70 18.99 -15.63
C GLU A 165 15.71 20.15 -16.65
N LEU A 166 15.77 21.40 -16.19
CA LEU A 166 15.74 22.61 -17.02
C LEU A 166 14.55 22.62 -17.98
N LYS A 167 13.37 22.20 -17.50
CA LYS A 167 12.15 22.19 -18.33
C LYS A 167 11.77 23.61 -18.72
N VAL A 168 11.36 23.76 -19.98
CA VAL A 168 10.90 25.03 -20.52
C VAL A 168 9.38 25.05 -20.57
N ASN A 169 8.78 26.12 -20.07
CA ASN A 169 7.39 26.46 -20.33
C ASN A 169 7.31 27.78 -21.10
N ALA A 170 6.83 27.72 -22.33
CA ALA A 170 6.63 28.87 -23.21
C ALA A 170 5.21 28.83 -23.82
N ASP A 171 4.17 28.84 -22.95
CA ASP A 171 2.76 28.79 -23.38
C ASP A 171 2.42 29.93 -24.38
N ASP A 172 3.01 31.11 -24.20
CA ASP A 172 2.79 32.29 -25.07
C ASP A 172 3.85 32.43 -26.20
N TYR A 173 4.49 31.33 -26.61
CA TYR A 173 5.53 31.38 -27.64
C TYR A 173 4.98 31.87 -29.00
N PRO A 174 5.57 32.91 -29.60
CA PRO A 174 4.93 33.63 -30.71
C PRO A 174 5.07 32.97 -32.09
N ALA A 175 5.90 31.94 -32.24
CA ALA A 175 6.09 31.25 -33.52
C ALA A 175 5.44 29.85 -33.48
N THR A 176 4.35 29.69 -34.21
CA THR A 176 3.60 28.42 -34.35
C THR A 176 4.05 27.62 -35.58
N CYS A 177 5.35 27.63 -35.90
CA CYS A 177 5.88 26.92 -37.07
C CYS A 177 6.33 25.49 -36.70
N CYS A 178 6.08 24.54 -37.60
CA CYS A 178 6.21 23.08 -37.41
C CYS A 178 7.63 22.56 -37.08
N CYS A 179 8.65 23.43 -37.02
CA CYS A 179 10.06 23.05 -36.92
C CYS A 179 10.85 23.99 -36.00
N SER A 180 10.32 24.32 -34.82
CA SER A 180 11.07 25.10 -33.83
C SER A 180 11.98 24.17 -33.04
N VAL A 181 13.30 24.26 -33.25
CA VAL A 181 14.27 23.66 -32.32
C VAL A 181 14.28 24.54 -31.08
N MET A 182 13.87 23.96 -29.96
CA MET A 182 13.94 24.56 -28.63
C MET A 182 15.16 23.99 -27.90
#